data_AF-A0A2A6LX77-F1
#
_entry.id   AF-A0A2A6LX77-F1
#
_cell.length_a   1.000
_cell.length_b   1.000
_cell.length_c   1.000
_cell.angle_alpha   90.00
_cell.angle_beta   90.00
_cell.angle_gamma   90.00
#
_symmetry.space_group_name_H-M   'P 1'
#
loop_
_entity.id
_entity.type
_entity.pdbx_description
1 polymer ?
#
loop_
_entity_poly.entity_id
_entity_poly.type
_entity_poly.pdbx_seq_one_letter_code
_entity_poly.pdbx_strand_id
1 'polypeptide(L)'
;MIIEHSAEVRGKTPFYRHLYVQVLAAIAAGILLGHFYPELGTELKPLGDAFIKLVKMIIAPVIFLTVATGIAGMTDLAKVGRVAGKAMIYFLTFSTLALVVGLIVANVVQPGAGMHIDPASLDAKAVASYAAKAHEQSITGFLMNIIPTTLVGAFAEGDILQVLFISVLFG
;
A
#
# COMPACT_ATOMS: atom_id res chain seq x y z
N MET A 1 -34.47 -15.47 -38.32
CA MET A 1 -34.31 -16.46 -37.24
C MET A 1 -33.79 -15.70 -36.03
N ILE A 2 -34.71 -15.37 -35.12
CA ILE A 2 -34.47 -14.54 -33.92
C ILE A 2 -33.94 -15.48 -32.83
N ILE A 3 -32.73 -15.23 -32.32
CA ILE A 3 -32.25 -15.90 -31.11
C ILE A 3 -32.65 -15.00 -29.95
N GLU A 4 -33.70 -15.39 -29.23
CA GLU A 4 -33.99 -14.87 -27.89
C GLU A 4 -32.78 -15.15 -26.99
N HIS A 5 -32.15 -14.08 -26.52
CA HIS A 5 -31.20 -14.16 -25.42
C HIS A 5 -32.03 -14.20 -24.13
N SER A 6 -32.33 -15.41 -23.66
CA SER A 6 -32.99 -15.63 -22.37
C SER A 6 -32.19 -14.92 -21.29
N ALA A 7 -32.74 -13.86 -20.71
CA ALA A 7 -32.16 -13.19 -19.56
C ALA A 7 -32.20 -14.15 -18.36
N GLU A 8 -31.05 -14.75 -18.04
CA GLU A 8 -30.90 -15.60 -16.87
C GLU A 8 -31.21 -14.76 -15.62
N VAL A 9 -32.28 -15.11 -14.89
CA VAL A 9 -32.64 -14.45 -13.64
C VAL A 9 -31.54 -14.76 -12.62
N ARG A 10 -30.57 -13.86 -12.48
CA ARG A 10 -29.52 -13.92 -11.45
C ARG A 10 -30.19 -13.91 -10.08
N GLY A 11 -30.39 -15.09 -9.49
CA GLY A 11 -30.83 -15.25 -8.10
C GLY A 11 -29.90 -14.48 -7.16
N LYS A 12 -30.45 -13.92 -6.08
CA LYS A 12 -29.68 -13.16 -5.08
C LYS A 12 -28.50 -14.01 -4.59
N THR A 13 -27.27 -13.55 -4.82
CA THR A 13 -26.09 -14.24 -4.31
C THR A 13 -26.14 -14.24 -2.79
N PRO A 14 -26.02 -15.39 -2.13
CA PRO A 14 -26.11 -15.45 -0.67
C PRO A 14 -24.90 -14.73 -0.04
N PHE A 15 -25.12 -14.12 1.11
CA PHE A 15 -24.18 -13.19 1.75
C PHE A 15 -22.76 -13.77 1.99
N TYR A 16 -22.66 -15.06 2.33
CA TYR A 16 -21.38 -15.76 2.54
C TYR A 16 -20.56 -15.99 1.26
N ARG A 17 -21.14 -15.76 0.08
CA ARG A 17 -20.40 -15.79 -1.20
C ARG A 17 -19.73 -14.45 -1.53
N HIS A 18 -19.98 -13.39 -0.76
CA HIS A 18 -19.26 -12.14 -0.94
C HIS A 18 -17.83 -12.26 -0.40
N LEU A 19 -16.84 -11.90 -1.24
CA LEU A 19 -15.42 -11.98 -0.89
C LEU A 19 -15.08 -11.20 0.39
N TYR A 20 -15.66 -10.02 0.60
CA TYR A 20 -15.36 -9.26 1.81
C TYR A 20 -15.81 -9.99 3.09
N VAL A 21 -16.92 -10.73 3.05
CA VAL A 21 -17.41 -11.54 4.18
C VAL A 21 -16.44 -12.69 4.44
N GLN A 22 -15.95 -13.33 3.38
CA GLN A 22 -14.96 -14.40 3.48
C GLN A 22 -13.63 -13.90 4.05
N VAL A 23 -13.18 -12.72 3.62
CA VAL A 23 -11.95 -12.09 4.14
C VAL A 23 -12.09 -11.75 5.61
N LEU A 24 -13.20 -11.12 6.02
CA LEU A 24 -13.45 -10.81 7.43
C LEU A 24 -13.54 -12.08 8.29
N ALA A 25 -14.21 -13.12 7.80
CA ALA A 25 -14.26 -14.41 8.47
C ALA A 25 -12.86 -15.06 8.59
N ALA A 26 -12.04 -14.99 7.54
CA ALA A 26 -10.67 -15.49 7.54
C ALA A 26 -9.75 -14.73 8.50
N ILE A 27 -9.88 -13.39 8.58
CA ILE A 27 -9.16 -12.56 9.54
C ILE A 27 -9.55 -12.95 10.97
N ALA A 28 -10.84 -13.05 11.25
CA ALA A 28 -11.33 -13.47 12.57
C ALA A 28 -10.81 -14.87 12.93
N ALA A 29 -10.89 -15.82 12.01
CA ALA A 29 -10.35 -17.18 12.20
C ALA A 29 -8.83 -17.16 12.46
N GLY A 30 -8.07 -16.35 11.71
CA GLY A 30 -6.63 -16.19 11.90
C GLY A 30 -6.26 -15.60 13.26
N ILE A 31 -7.01 -14.60 13.74
CA ILE A 31 -6.84 -14.02 15.08
C ILE A 31 -7.13 -15.06 16.15
N LEU A 32 -8.25 -15.79 16.03
CA LEU A 32 -8.63 -16.83 16.99
C LEU A 32 -7.58 -17.95 17.03
N LEU A 33 -7.10 -18.41 15.86
CA LEU A 33 -6.07 -19.42 15.77
C LEU A 33 -4.75 -18.93 16.39
N GLY A 34 -4.31 -17.71 16.09
CA GLY A 34 -3.10 -17.14 16.68
C GLY A 34 -3.18 -16.95 18.20
N HIS A 35 -4.38 -16.67 18.74
CA HIS A 35 -4.60 -16.52 20.18
C HIS A 35 -4.68 -17.87 20.92
N PHE A 36 -5.42 -18.85 20.37
CA PHE A 36 -5.63 -20.15 21.03
C PHE A 36 -4.54 -21.18 20.73
N TYR A 37 -3.88 -21.09 19.57
CA TYR A 37 -2.83 -22.01 19.11
C TYR A 37 -1.64 -21.22 18.52
N PRO A 38 -0.85 -20.52 19.35
CA PRO A 38 0.20 -19.62 18.90
C PRO A 38 1.35 -20.31 18.13
N GLU A 39 1.67 -21.57 18.46
CA GLU A 39 2.68 -22.34 17.72
C GLU A 39 2.23 -22.59 16.28
N LEU A 40 1.01 -23.10 16.09
CA LEU A 40 0.41 -23.30 14.78
C LEU A 40 0.29 -21.96 14.02
N GLY A 41 -0.06 -20.87 14.70
CA GLY A 41 -0.10 -19.53 14.09
C GLY A 41 1.26 -19.09 13.53
N THR A 42 2.34 -19.43 14.22
CA THR A 42 3.71 -19.13 13.77
C THR A 42 4.11 -20.01 12.60
N GLU A 43 3.75 -21.29 12.60
CA GLU A 43 3.99 -22.22 11.50
C GLU A 43 3.25 -21.84 10.21
N LEU A 44 2.10 -21.15 10.32
CA LEU A 44 1.36 -20.65 9.17
C LEU A 44 1.94 -19.35 8.57
N LYS A 45 2.90 -18.70 9.23
CA LYS A 45 3.55 -17.47 8.73
C LYS A 45 4.06 -17.56 7.27
N PRO A 46 4.69 -18.66 6.82
CA PRO A 46 5.14 -18.80 5.43
C PRO A 46 4.01 -18.64 4.41
N LEU A 47 2.76 -19.00 4.75
CA LEU A 47 1.61 -18.76 3.87
C LEU A 47 1.28 -17.27 3.76
N GLY A 48 1.34 -16.54 4.87
CA GLY A 48 1.19 -15.09 4.88
C GLY A 48 2.31 -14.40 4.09
N ASP A 49 3.55 -14.83 4.30
CA ASP A 49 4.72 -14.31 3.57
C ASP A 49 4.62 -14.61 2.07
N ALA A 50 4.17 -15.80 1.67
CA ALA A 50 3.92 -16.16 0.28
C ALA A 50 2.83 -15.29 -0.35
N PHE A 51 1.71 -15.07 0.35
CA PHE A 51 0.65 -14.17 -0.11
C PHE A 51 1.17 -12.74 -0.34
N ILE A 52 1.91 -12.19 0.63
CA ILE A 52 2.50 -10.84 0.50
C ILE A 52 3.47 -10.78 -0.70
N LYS A 53 4.30 -11.82 -0.91
CA LYS A 53 5.21 -11.89 -2.07
C LYS A 53 4.46 -11.89 -3.39
N LEU A 54 3.37 -12.66 -3.49
CA LEU A 54 2.53 -12.71 -4.69
C LEU A 54 1.87 -11.36 -4.98
N VAL A 55 1.31 -10.70 -3.96
CA VAL A 55 0.73 -9.36 -4.11
C VAL A 55 1.80 -8.36 -4.55
N LYS A 56 2.96 -8.33 -3.88
CA LYS A 56 4.07 -7.43 -4.21
C LYS A 56 4.58 -7.61 -5.65
N MET A 57 4.68 -8.84 -6.12
CA MET A 57 5.10 -9.14 -7.50
C MET A 57 4.17 -8.52 -8.55
N ILE A 58 2.87 -8.46 -8.27
CA ILE A 58 1.85 -7.96 -9.21
C ILE A 58 1.77 -6.41 -9.19
N ILE A 59 2.18 -5.75 -8.10
CA ILE A 59 2.06 -4.29 -7.94
C ILE A 59 2.76 -3.53 -9.07
N ALA A 60 4.03 -3.82 -9.36
CA ALA A 60 4.79 -3.06 -10.37
C ALA A 60 4.18 -3.16 -11.79
N PRO A 61 3.87 -4.36 -12.33
CA PRO A 61 3.19 -4.47 -13.62
C PRO A 61 1.81 -3.78 -13.65
N VAL A 62 1.01 -3.94 -12.59
CA VAL A 62 -0.34 -3.36 -12.53
C VAL A 62 -0.28 -1.84 -12.52
N ILE A 63 0.63 -1.24 -11.75
CA ILE A 63 0.83 0.20 -11.73
C ILE A 63 1.20 0.70 -13.12
N PHE A 64 2.19 0.06 -13.76
CA PHE A 64 2.64 0.46 -15.09
C PHE A 64 1.51 0.42 -16.11
N LEU A 65 0.82 -0.71 -16.21
CA LEU A 65 -0.29 -0.86 -17.15
C LEU A 65 -1.40 0.15 -16.85
N THR A 66 -1.80 0.32 -15.58
CA THR A 66 -2.91 1.20 -15.20
C THR A 66 -2.60 2.67 -15.48
N VAL A 67 -1.40 3.13 -15.11
CA VAL A 67 -1.01 4.54 -15.28
C VAL A 67 -0.69 4.83 -16.74
N ALA A 68 0.09 3.99 -17.41
CA ALA A 68 0.45 4.21 -18.81
C ALA A 68 -0.79 4.19 -19.72
N THR A 69 -1.65 3.17 -19.60
CA THR A 69 -2.89 3.12 -20.40
C THR A 69 -3.89 4.20 -20.00
N GLY A 70 -3.91 4.58 -18.72
CA GLY A 70 -4.74 5.67 -18.23
C GLY A 70 -4.36 7.02 -18.82
N ILE A 71 -3.07 7.30 -18.98
CA ILE A 71 -2.56 8.52 -19.62
C ILE A 71 -2.74 8.45 -21.14
N ALA A 72 -2.42 7.32 -21.78
CA ALA A 72 -2.59 7.12 -23.22
C ALA A 72 -4.05 7.28 -23.67
N GLY A 73 -5.02 6.96 -22.81
CA GLY A 73 -6.44 7.17 -23.05
C GLY A 73 -6.89 8.64 -22.98
N MET A 74 -6.03 9.57 -22.53
CA MET A 74 -6.34 11.00 -22.46
C MET A 74 -5.94 11.72 -23.75
N THR A 75 -6.86 12.50 -24.29
CA THR A 75 -6.68 13.23 -25.57
C THR A 75 -5.77 14.47 -25.48
N ASP A 76 -5.46 14.94 -24.28
CA ASP A 76 -4.71 16.18 -24.07
C ASP A 76 -3.89 16.10 -22.77
N LEU A 77 -2.59 16.41 -22.87
CA LEU A 77 -1.64 16.43 -21.77
C LEU A 77 -2.04 17.46 -20.69
N ALA A 78 -2.74 18.55 -21.05
CA ALA A 78 -3.27 19.51 -20.09
C ALA A 78 -4.34 18.90 -19.16
N LYS A 79 -5.08 17.89 -19.63
CA LYS A 79 -6.04 17.15 -18.78
C LYS A 79 -5.30 16.28 -17.77
N VAL A 80 -4.22 15.61 -18.19
CA VAL A 80 -3.36 14.79 -17.30
C VAL A 80 -2.81 15.66 -16.17
N GLY A 81 -2.23 16.81 -16.50
CA GLY A 81 -1.70 17.75 -15.50
C GLY A 81 -2.77 18.26 -14.53
N ARG A 82 -3.99 18.51 -15.00
CA ARG A 82 -5.12 18.93 -14.14
C ARG A 82 -5.56 17.81 -13.19
N VAL A 83 -5.60 16.57 -13.66
CA VAL A 83 -5.95 15.41 -12.83
C VAL A 83 -4.86 15.17 -11.78
N ALA A 84 -3.58 15.21 -12.18
CA ALA A 84 -2.45 15.10 -11.27
C ALA A 84 -2.45 16.21 -10.20
N GLY A 85 -2.71 17.46 -10.60
CA GLY A 85 -2.84 18.59 -9.68
C GLY A 85 -3.99 18.43 -8.69
N LYS A 86 -5.18 18.00 -9.16
CA LYS A 86 -6.30 17.66 -8.27
C LYS A 86 -5.93 16.53 -7.31
N ALA A 87 -5.30 15.47 -7.80
CA ALA A 87 -4.87 14.34 -6.98
C ALA A 87 -3.85 14.77 -5.91
N MET A 88 -2.89 15.65 -6.24
CA MET A 88 -1.94 16.22 -5.28
C MET A 88 -2.63 17.04 -4.19
N ILE A 89 -3.57 17.91 -4.55
CA ILE A 89 -4.35 18.69 -3.57
C ILE A 89 -5.17 17.75 -2.67
N TYR A 90 -5.84 16.75 -3.24
CA TYR A 90 -6.57 15.74 -2.49
C TYR A 90 -5.65 14.98 -1.53
N PHE A 91 -4.51 14.49 -2.03
CA PHE A 91 -3.53 13.76 -1.25
C PHE A 91 -2.99 14.59 -0.10
N LEU A 92 -2.55 15.82 -0.34
CA LEU A 92 -1.96 16.67 0.68
C LEU A 92 -2.99 17.05 1.75
N THR A 93 -4.23 17.34 1.34
CA THR A 93 -5.33 17.70 2.26
C THR A 93 -5.72 16.52 3.14
N PHE A 94 -6.03 15.37 2.56
CA PHE A 94 -6.46 14.20 3.33
C PHE A 94 -5.33 13.57 4.15
N SER A 95 -4.09 13.56 3.64
CA SER A 95 -2.93 13.07 4.43
C SER A 95 -2.65 13.97 5.62
N THR A 96 -2.69 15.30 5.44
CA THR A 96 -2.51 16.25 6.55
C THR A 96 -3.64 16.12 7.57
N LEU A 97 -4.89 15.98 7.12
CA LEU A 97 -6.03 15.73 8.01
C LEU A 97 -5.85 14.42 8.79
N ALA A 98 -5.41 13.35 8.13
CA ALA A 98 -5.12 12.07 8.79
C ALA A 98 -4.00 12.20 9.83
N LEU A 99 -2.93 12.95 9.54
CA LEU A 99 -1.86 13.23 10.50
C LEU A 99 -2.36 14.03 11.70
N VAL A 100 -3.19 15.05 11.48
CA VAL A 100 -3.80 15.84 12.57
C VAL A 100 -4.66 14.95 13.47
N VAL A 101 -5.54 14.13 12.89
CA VAL A 101 -6.37 13.20 13.65
C VAL A 101 -5.50 12.19 14.40
N GLY A 102 -4.49 11.61 13.75
CA GLY A 102 -3.55 10.69 14.38
C GLY A 102 -2.81 11.32 15.56
N LEU A 103 -2.38 12.58 15.42
CA LEU A 103 -1.73 13.32 16.48
C LEU A 103 -2.68 13.59 17.65
N ILE A 104 -3.93 13.99 17.39
CA ILE A 104 -4.94 14.20 18.43
C ILE A 104 -5.17 12.89 19.20
N VAL A 105 -5.42 11.78 18.50
CA VAL A 105 -5.65 10.47 19.12
C VAL A 105 -4.43 10.04 19.94
N ALA A 106 -3.21 10.19 19.40
CA ALA A 106 -1.99 9.83 20.12
C ALA A 106 -1.82 10.66 21.41
N ASN A 107 -2.12 11.96 21.39
CA ASN A 107 -1.99 12.82 22.57
C ASN A 107 -3.11 12.62 23.60
N VAL A 108 -4.31 12.19 23.17
CA VAL A 108 -5.46 11.94 24.06
C VAL A 108 -5.42 10.54 24.67
N VAL A 109 -5.20 9.51 23.85
CA VAL A 109 -5.15 8.11 24.31
C VAL A 109 -3.82 7.80 24.99
N GLN A 110 -2.76 8.55 24.65
CA GLN A 110 -1.40 8.38 25.18
C GLN A 110 -0.95 6.91 25.15
N PRO A 111 -0.98 6.23 23.98
CA PRO A 111 -0.56 4.84 23.89
C PRO A 111 0.95 4.75 24.22
N GLY A 112 1.26 4.33 25.45
CA GLY A 112 2.61 4.33 26.00
C GLY A 112 2.70 4.90 27.42
N ALA A 113 1.70 5.64 27.89
CA ALA A 113 1.62 6.05 29.29
C ALA A 113 1.61 4.82 30.21
N GLY A 114 2.50 4.80 31.21
CA GLY A 114 2.67 3.66 32.12
C GLY A 114 3.65 2.59 31.63
N MET A 115 4.22 2.72 30.42
CA MET A 115 5.44 2.00 30.08
C MET A 115 6.61 2.64 30.85
N HIS A 116 7.02 2.05 31.97
CA HIS A 116 8.16 2.49 32.80
C HIS A 116 9.51 2.25 32.09
N ILE A 117 9.65 2.79 30.88
CA ILE A 117 10.86 2.69 30.06
C ILE A 117 11.76 3.84 30.48
N ASP A 118 12.87 3.50 31.14
CA ASP A 118 13.93 4.46 31.41
C ASP A 118 14.71 4.72 30.11
N PRO A 119 14.68 5.93 29.52
CA PRO A 119 15.41 6.25 28.30
C PRO A 119 16.93 6.04 28.43
N ALA A 120 17.48 6.12 29.65
CA ALA A 120 18.91 5.87 29.90
C ALA A 120 19.28 4.38 29.88
N SER A 121 18.29 3.48 30.00
CA SER A 121 18.47 2.02 29.89
C SER A 121 18.37 1.51 28.44
N LEU A 122 17.98 2.37 27.50
CA LEU A 122 17.82 2.01 26.09
C LEU A 122 19.16 2.03 25.36
N ASP A 123 19.41 1.03 24.53
CA ASP A 123 20.61 0.97 23.68
C ASP A 123 20.52 2.01 22.56
N ALA A 124 21.13 3.18 22.80
CA ALA A 124 21.22 4.25 21.82
C ALA A 124 21.92 3.81 20.51
N LYS A 125 22.79 2.78 20.53
CA LYS A 125 23.42 2.26 19.30
C LYS A 125 22.43 1.51 18.42
N ALA A 126 21.45 0.82 19.00
CA ALA A 126 20.40 0.14 18.24
C ALA A 126 19.55 1.14 17.42
N VAL A 127 19.41 2.37 17.91
CA VAL A 127 18.61 3.43 17.26
C VAL A 127 19.45 4.36 16.38
N ALA A 128 20.76 4.45 16.62
CA ALA A 128 21.68 5.34 15.90
C ALA A 128 21.65 5.14 14.38
N SER A 129 21.49 3.89 13.91
CA SER A 129 21.39 3.60 12.47
C SER A 129 20.13 4.18 11.82
N TYR A 130 19.01 4.21 12.54
CA TYR A 130 17.77 4.80 12.06
C TYR A 130 17.83 6.32 12.08
N ALA A 131 18.44 6.90 13.11
CA ALA A 131 18.67 8.35 13.19
C ALA A 131 19.60 8.86 12.07
N ALA A 132 20.65 8.11 11.75
CA ALA A 132 21.54 8.42 10.62
C ALA A 132 20.80 8.36 9.28
N LYS A 133 20.01 7.29 9.03
CA LYS A 133 19.19 7.18 7.82
C LYS A 133 18.16 8.31 7.66
N ALA A 134 17.57 8.77 8.77
CA ALA A 134 16.65 9.91 8.73
C ALA A 134 17.37 11.21 8.32
N HIS A 135 18.62 11.41 8.77
CA HIS A 135 19.44 12.56 8.37
C HIS A 135 19.89 12.51 6.90
N GLU A 136 20.06 11.32 6.33
CA GLU A 136 20.43 11.12 4.92
C GLU A 136 19.26 11.35 3.94
N GLN A 137 18.01 11.36 4.42
CA GLN A 137 16.84 11.68 3.59
C GLN A 137 16.78 13.17 3.26
N SER A 138 17.49 13.55 2.20
CA SER A 138 17.37 14.88 1.58
C SER A 138 16.31 14.89 0.47
N ILE A 139 15.72 16.07 0.22
CA ILE A 139 14.80 16.26 -0.91
C ILE A 139 15.51 15.92 -2.23
N THR A 140 16.77 16.34 -2.38
CA THR A 140 17.58 16.02 -3.56
C THR A 140 17.76 14.52 -3.73
N GLY A 141 18.11 13.79 -2.66
CA GLY A 141 18.24 12.33 -2.71
C GLY A 141 16.94 11.64 -3.07
N PHE A 142 15.82 12.11 -2.52
CA PHE A 142 14.49 11.61 -2.88
C PHE A 142 14.17 11.79 -4.37
N LEU A 143 14.39 13.00 -4.91
CA LEU A 143 14.15 13.27 -6.34
C LEU A 143 15.07 12.45 -7.25
N MET A 144 16.34 12.28 -6.86
CA MET A 144 17.28 11.45 -7.62
C MET A 144 16.87 9.98 -7.63
N ASN A 145 16.32 9.46 -6.53
CA ASN A 145 15.85 8.07 -6.45
C ASN A 145 14.62 7.77 -7.32
N ILE A 146 13.89 8.79 -7.78
CA ILE A 146 12.76 8.61 -8.71
C ILE A 146 13.26 8.18 -10.10
N ILE A 147 14.47 8.60 -10.48
CA ILE A 147 15.05 8.28 -11.79
C ILE A 147 15.77 6.93 -11.70
N PRO A 148 15.25 5.87 -12.33
CA PRO A 148 15.89 4.56 -12.28
C PRO A 148 17.21 4.55 -13.06
N THR A 149 18.17 3.73 -12.59
CA THR A 149 19.42 3.49 -13.33
C THR A 149 19.16 2.73 -14.64
N THR A 150 18.19 1.82 -14.65
CA THR A 150 17.76 1.06 -15.83
C THR A 150 16.25 0.83 -15.81
N LEU A 151 15.62 0.72 -16.99
CA LEU A 151 14.18 0.46 -17.10
C LEU A 151 13.79 -0.85 -16.41
N VAL A 152 14.54 -1.93 -16.61
CA VAL A 152 14.25 -3.25 -16.04
C VAL A 152 14.51 -3.27 -14.53
N GLY A 153 15.53 -2.53 -14.06
CA GLY A 153 15.86 -2.43 -12.63
C GLY A 153 14.68 -1.94 -11.79
N ALA A 154 13.94 -0.93 -12.26
CA ALA A 154 12.75 -0.41 -11.59
C ALA A 154 11.70 -1.51 -11.30
N PHE A 155 11.48 -2.41 -12.26
CA PHE A 155 10.53 -3.52 -12.10
C PHE A 155 11.11 -4.68 -11.29
N ALA A 156 12.41 -4.95 -11.41
CA ALA A 156 13.09 -6.05 -10.73
C ALA A 156 13.26 -5.78 -9.22
N GLU A 157 13.60 -4.54 -8.86
CA GLU A 157 13.76 -4.09 -7.48
C GLU A 157 12.39 -3.77 -6.83
N GLY A 158 11.37 -3.57 -7.66
CA GLY A 158 10.01 -3.26 -7.21
C GLY A 158 9.86 -1.85 -6.64
N ASP A 159 10.71 -0.91 -7.07
CA ASP A 159 10.59 0.49 -6.67
C ASP A 159 9.37 1.14 -7.33
N ILE A 160 8.36 1.39 -6.51
CA ILE A 160 7.07 1.93 -6.96
C ILE A 160 7.23 3.32 -7.58
N LEU A 161 8.10 4.18 -7.04
CA LEU A 161 8.27 5.55 -7.55
C LEU A 161 8.94 5.54 -8.92
N GLN A 162 9.96 4.68 -9.09
CA GLN A 162 10.62 4.52 -10.39
C GLN A 162 9.68 3.94 -11.44
N VAL A 163 8.89 2.92 -11.09
CA VAL A 163 7.88 2.35 -11.99
C VAL A 163 6.84 3.41 -12.37
N LEU A 164 6.36 4.21 -11.42
CA LEU A 164 5.43 5.32 -11.70
C LEU A 164 6.04 6.34 -12.66
N PHE A 165 7.31 6.73 -12.47
CA PHE A 165 8.00 7.66 -13.35
C PHE A 165 8.08 7.14 -14.79
N ILE A 166 8.50 5.88 -14.97
CA ILE A 166 8.48 5.22 -16.28
C ILE A 166 7.06 5.22 -16.86
N SER A 167 6.06 4.87 -16.06
CA SER A 167 4.66 4.80 -16.52
C SER A 167 4.16 6.13 -17.10
N VAL A 168 4.56 7.25 -16.49
CA VAL A 168 4.19 8.60 -16.95
C VAL A 168 4.94 8.99 -18.22
N LEU A 169 6.17 8.50 -18.43
CA LEU A 169 6.93 8.77 -19.66
C LEU A 169 6.44 7.97 -20.87
N PHE A 170 5.94 6.76 -20.66
CA PHE A 170 5.51 5.84 -21.73
C PHE A 170 3.99 5.85 -22.01
N GLY A 171 3.18 6.38 -21.10
CA GLY A 171 1.74 6.56 -21.27
C GLY A 171 1.40 7.85 -21.99
#